data_AF-A0A5E5P3T3-F1
#
_entry.id   AF-A0A5E5P3T3-F1
#
_cell.length_a   1.000
_cell.length_b   1.000
_cell.length_c   1.000
_cell.angle_alpha   90.00
_cell.angle_beta   90.00
_cell.angle_gamma   90.00
#
_symmetry.space_group_name_H-M   'P 1'
#
loop_
_entity.id
_entity.type
_entity.pdbx_description
1 polymer ?
#
loop_
_entity_poly.entity_id
_entity_poly.type
_entity_poly.pdbx_seq_one_letter_code
_entity_poly.pdbx_strand_id
1 'polypeptide(L)'
;MGSMFKRPTSLTVFDHDEPYEDLYDPADHEDQPVEVPPVKVEPGSLQDLLFSQLVEGLRASMRHTEPWMVRYLADQQSGVCAYCGLTLSVTGSRVDGAPRAMADLLVPLALGGTALEENRVLCCAECQNDKGGRDWLAFGRATDPVKLLARRREALLDGANHVLPLSVKGTDAAMHALRQRWAFPRFRVLAQAFGEVGYFGWDLRSLPNERGGAVRLRLRFEFGARDVSQGRFALFEVPLDRWYEAAWALVEENAVLVRPSMTDRERTAFPSFSPSSLALEERERLAPGGWHEHYARWHILLTGERWVQEARRVARWSVQAKPGQRVVEEQRRRTLREKPVNDALAGLAQRLEDVRTGKAEPAAPRAERSVRSPGESAPLYRPLNPELAHRQDAIVARHAEFLDALREGKPLPVREHEVVPVAPVAVEPVRAPLPMDVQDRLAALRERLLNPTSQATATGRMGGAA
;
A
#
# COMPACT_ATOMS: atom_id res chain seq x y z
N MET A 1 -1.54 47.15 -5.80
CA MET A 1 -2.39 46.20 -5.04
C MET A 1 -1.99 44.79 -5.45
N GLY A 2 -1.07 44.19 -4.70
CA GLY A 2 -0.47 42.88 -5.00
C GLY A 2 -0.85 41.86 -3.94
N SER A 3 -1.29 40.69 -4.41
CA SER A 3 -1.78 39.54 -3.64
C SER A 3 -0.74 39.03 -2.62
N MET A 4 -1.17 38.93 -1.36
CA MET A 4 -0.32 38.78 -0.17
C MET A 4 -0.22 37.33 0.35
N PHE A 5 -0.34 36.32 -0.51
CA PHE A 5 -0.15 34.92 -0.10
C PHE A 5 0.61 34.10 -1.15
N LYS A 6 1.94 34.17 -1.11
CA LYS A 6 2.82 33.13 -1.68
C LYS A 6 2.95 32.01 -0.65
N ARG A 7 2.59 30.78 -1.04
CA ARG A 7 2.93 29.56 -0.28
C ARG A 7 4.44 29.32 -0.35
N PRO A 8 5.13 29.00 0.74
CA PRO A 8 6.51 28.57 0.66
C PRO A 8 6.60 27.15 0.09
N THR A 9 7.31 27.04 -1.03
CA THR A 9 7.93 25.80 -1.50
C THR A 9 9.16 25.51 -0.64
N SER A 10 9.34 24.23 -0.27
CA SER A 10 10.42 23.62 0.52
C SER A 10 10.33 23.80 2.05
N LEU A 11 9.98 22.71 2.72
CA LEU A 11 10.22 22.48 4.15
C LEU A 11 10.93 21.13 4.24
N THR A 12 12.25 21.21 4.23
CA THR A 12 13.17 20.15 4.68
C THR A 12 13.89 20.69 5.89
N VAL A 13 14.00 19.85 6.92
CA VAL A 13 14.79 20.03 8.15
C VAL A 13 14.15 20.96 9.19
N PHE A 14 14.08 20.41 10.40
CA PHE A 14 13.67 21.03 11.64
C PHE A 14 14.71 22.08 12.03
N ASP A 15 14.36 23.36 11.95
CA ASP A 15 15.00 24.44 12.70
C ASP A 15 13.86 25.23 13.37
N HIS A 16 13.80 25.14 14.70
CA HIS A 16 13.01 26.04 15.53
C HIS A 16 14.00 26.89 16.33
N ASP A 17 14.46 27.98 15.71
CA ASP A 17 14.99 29.13 16.44
C ASP A 17 13.86 30.14 16.59
N GLU A 18 13.33 30.29 17.81
CA GLU A 18 13.17 31.60 18.49
C GLU A 18 12.66 31.41 19.95
N PRO A 19 13.06 32.30 20.88
CA PRO A 19 13.18 31.99 22.30
C PRO A 19 11.97 32.46 23.12
N TYR A 20 11.51 31.61 24.04
CA TYR A 20 10.67 32.00 25.17
C TYR A 20 11.29 31.43 26.45
N GLU A 21 12.27 32.16 26.99
CA GLU A 21 13.05 31.77 28.18
C GLU A 21 12.59 32.42 29.50
N ASP A 22 11.50 33.18 29.54
CA ASP A 22 11.20 34.01 30.73
C ASP A 22 10.14 33.46 31.71
N LEU A 23 9.87 32.14 31.74
CA LEU A 23 8.89 31.58 32.70
C LEU A 23 9.31 30.29 33.42
N TYR A 24 10.61 29.96 33.45
CA TYR A 24 11.09 28.87 34.30
C TYR A 24 12.16 29.38 35.26
N ASP A 25 11.82 29.41 36.56
CA ASP A 25 12.74 29.67 37.66
C ASP A 25 13.59 28.40 37.88
N PRO A 26 14.90 28.40 37.55
CA PRO A 26 15.73 27.19 37.56
C PRO A 26 16.46 26.96 38.90
N ALA A 27 16.08 27.66 39.97
CA ALA A 27 16.91 27.79 41.18
C ALA A 27 17.08 26.53 42.06
N ASP A 28 16.54 25.35 41.70
CA ASP A 28 16.59 24.15 42.56
C ASP A 28 17.33 22.94 41.99
N HIS A 29 18.02 23.06 40.85
CA HIS A 29 18.85 21.99 40.31
C HIS A 29 20.25 22.47 39.93
N GLU A 30 21.03 22.87 40.95
CA GLU A 30 22.48 23.01 40.81
C GLU A 30 23.15 21.65 40.50
N ASP A 31 23.94 21.68 39.44
CA ASP A 31 24.72 20.61 38.87
C ASP A 31 25.68 19.95 39.86
N GLN A 32 25.48 18.64 40.10
CA GLN A 32 26.61 17.76 40.40
C GLN A 32 27.04 17.10 39.09
N PRO A 33 28.27 17.35 38.60
CA PRO A 33 28.80 16.62 37.46
C PRO A 33 29.01 15.18 37.89
N VAL A 34 28.05 14.31 37.56
CA VAL A 34 28.25 12.87 37.63
C VAL A 34 29.23 12.54 36.49
N GLU A 35 30.50 12.35 36.84
CA GLU A 35 31.47 11.67 35.97
C GLU A 35 30.97 10.24 35.75
N VAL A 36 30.10 10.07 34.75
CA VAL A 36 29.76 8.75 34.23
C VAL A 36 30.96 8.34 33.38
N PRO A 37 31.75 7.32 33.78
CA PRO A 37 32.86 6.86 32.96
C PRO A 37 32.29 6.43 31.59
N PRO A 38 32.98 6.69 30.48
CA PRO A 38 32.51 6.29 29.17
C PRO A 38 32.35 4.77 29.17
N VAL A 39 31.10 4.32 29.23
CA VAL A 39 30.77 2.91 29.05
C VAL A 39 31.19 2.59 27.62
N LYS A 40 32.34 1.93 27.48
CA LYS A 40 32.71 1.24 26.24
C LYS A 40 31.71 0.12 26.06
N VAL A 41 30.56 0.42 25.47
CA VAL A 41 29.66 -0.60 24.93
C VAL A 41 30.37 -1.15 23.71
N GLU A 42 31.05 -2.29 23.88
CA GLU A 42 31.27 -3.17 22.75
C GLU A 42 29.89 -3.45 22.15
N PRO A 43 29.65 -3.22 20.85
CA PRO A 43 28.34 -3.47 20.30
C PRO A 43 28.00 -4.93 20.59
N GLY A 44 26.92 -5.12 21.35
CA GLY A 44 26.31 -6.44 21.51
C GLY A 44 25.96 -7.01 20.14
N SER A 45 25.34 -8.19 20.14
CA SER A 45 24.82 -8.75 18.90
C SER A 45 23.90 -7.75 18.18
N LEU A 46 23.74 -7.85 16.87
CA LEU A 46 22.79 -7.02 16.11
C LEU A 46 21.37 -7.06 16.73
N GLN A 47 21.00 -8.19 17.32
CA GLN A 47 19.72 -8.33 18.03
C GLN A 47 19.63 -7.43 19.25
N ASP A 48 20.71 -7.30 20.04
CA ASP A 48 20.76 -6.42 21.22
C ASP A 48 20.58 -4.95 20.82
N LEU A 49 21.22 -4.54 19.72
CA LEU A 49 21.06 -3.20 19.15
C LEU A 49 19.62 -2.94 18.68
N LEU A 50 18.97 -3.92 18.05
CA LEU A 50 17.58 -3.78 17.63
C LEU A 50 16.64 -3.70 18.84
N PHE A 51 16.88 -4.51 19.88
CA PHE A 51 16.09 -4.46 21.11
C PHE A 51 16.26 -3.14 21.86
N SER A 52 17.47 -2.59 21.97
CA SER A 52 17.68 -1.28 22.60
C SER A 52 16.87 -0.19 21.90
N GLN A 53 16.82 -0.21 20.57
CA GLN A 53 16.03 0.75 19.79
C GLN A 53 14.52 0.56 19.91
N LEU A 54 14.05 -0.68 20.09
CA LEU A 54 12.64 -0.92 20.42
C LEU A 54 12.26 -0.32 21.78
N VAL A 55 13.18 -0.37 22.75
CA VAL A 55 13.00 0.26 24.07
C VAL A 55 13.03 1.79 23.97
N GLU A 56 13.99 2.36 23.23
CA GLU A 56 14.15 3.81 23.08
C GLU A 56 13.01 4.44 22.30
N GLY A 57 12.52 3.78 21.24
CA GLY A 57 11.41 4.26 20.42
C GLY A 57 10.11 4.50 21.19
N LEU A 58 9.97 3.92 22.39
CA LEU A 58 8.83 4.17 23.28
C LEU A 58 8.94 5.48 24.06
N ARG A 59 10.16 6.01 24.28
CA ARG A 59 10.38 7.25 25.05
C ARG A 59 10.14 8.50 24.21
N ALA A 60 10.29 8.41 22.89
CA ALA A 60 10.18 9.55 21.97
C ALA A 60 8.74 10.03 21.70
N SER A 61 7.69 9.48 22.33
CA SER A 61 6.34 10.01 22.20
C SER A 61 6.10 11.17 23.18
N MET A 62 6.84 12.28 23.04
CA MET A 62 6.55 13.48 23.83
C MET A 62 5.25 14.13 23.35
N ARG A 63 4.33 14.30 24.31
CA ARG A 63 2.96 14.76 24.09
C ARG A 63 2.88 16.22 24.49
N HIS A 64 3.12 17.12 23.54
CA HIS A 64 2.83 18.53 23.74
C HIS A 64 1.33 18.76 23.52
N THR A 65 0.64 18.98 24.63
CA THR A 65 -0.74 19.44 24.64
C THR A 65 -0.72 20.96 24.81
N GLU A 66 -0.89 21.67 23.70
CA GLU A 66 -1.00 23.12 23.71
C GLU A 66 -2.30 23.56 24.44
N PRO A 67 -2.25 24.49 25.40
CA PRO A 67 -3.43 24.91 26.17
C PRO A 67 -4.58 25.45 25.29
N TRP A 68 -4.25 26.18 24.22
CA TRP A 68 -5.25 26.71 23.29
C TRP A 68 -5.99 25.59 22.55
N MET A 69 -5.27 24.52 22.18
CA MET A 69 -5.83 23.36 21.49
C MET A 69 -6.83 22.60 22.38
N VAL A 70 -6.55 22.49 23.68
CA VAL A 70 -7.48 21.87 24.63
C VAL A 70 -8.78 22.65 24.73
N ARG A 71 -8.70 23.99 24.80
CA ARG A 71 -9.89 24.86 24.82
C ARG A 71 -10.70 24.72 23.54
N TYR A 72 -10.03 24.80 22.39
CA TYR A 72 -10.66 24.64 21.10
C TYR A 72 -11.39 23.28 20.96
N LEU A 73 -10.72 22.19 21.32
CA LEU A 73 -11.33 20.86 21.27
C LEU A 73 -12.44 20.68 22.30
N ALA A 74 -12.37 21.37 23.45
CA ALA A 74 -13.44 21.39 24.44
C ALA A 74 -14.72 22.03 23.88
N ASP A 75 -14.61 23.14 23.15
CA ASP A 75 -15.76 23.78 22.51
C ASP A 75 -16.39 22.85 21.44
N GLN A 76 -15.56 22.18 20.64
CA GLN A 76 -16.00 21.25 19.59
C GLN A 76 -16.62 19.93 20.13
N GLN A 77 -16.24 19.53 21.35
CA GLN A 77 -16.62 18.25 21.95
C GLN A 77 -17.42 18.42 23.24
N SER A 78 -17.98 19.61 23.50
CA SER A 78 -18.77 19.90 24.69
C SER A 78 -18.06 19.56 26.01
N GLY A 79 -16.73 19.68 26.05
CA GLY A 79 -15.91 19.38 27.22
C GLY A 79 -15.91 17.91 27.66
N VAL A 80 -16.34 16.96 26.82
CA VAL A 80 -16.34 15.52 27.16
C VAL A 80 -15.22 14.75 26.49
N CYS A 81 -14.70 13.74 27.21
CA CYS A 81 -13.68 12.85 26.67
C CYS A 81 -14.21 12.03 25.49
N ALA A 82 -13.51 12.08 24.35
CA ALA A 82 -13.83 11.29 23.15
C ALA A 82 -13.84 9.77 23.37
N TYR A 83 -13.11 9.29 24.38
CA TYR A 83 -12.92 7.87 24.64
C TYR A 83 -13.88 7.28 25.68
N CYS A 84 -14.07 7.96 26.82
CA CYS A 84 -14.87 7.46 27.95
C CYS A 84 -16.12 8.29 28.27
N GLY A 85 -16.29 9.46 27.67
CA GLY A 85 -17.48 10.31 27.84
C GLY A 85 -17.53 11.14 29.12
N LEU A 86 -16.53 11.02 30.01
CA LEU A 86 -16.46 11.86 31.21
C LEU A 86 -16.31 13.34 30.85
N THR A 87 -17.00 14.20 31.59
CA THR A 87 -16.80 15.65 31.56
C THR A 87 -15.42 16.00 32.11
N LEU A 88 -14.74 16.94 31.44
CA LEU A 88 -13.35 17.28 31.71
C LEU A 88 -13.19 18.70 32.21
N SER A 89 -12.18 18.91 33.03
CA SER A 89 -11.74 20.24 33.43
C SER A 89 -10.80 20.84 32.38
N VAL A 90 -11.21 21.95 31.76
CA VAL A 90 -10.51 22.65 30.68
C VAL A 90 -9.52 23.71 31.21
N THR A 91 -9.58 24.05 32.50
CA THR A 91 -8.72 25.05 33.15
C THR A 91 -7.30 24.55 33.46
N GLY A 92 -6.97 23.31 33.08
CA GLY A 92 -5.62 22.73 33.18
C GLY A 92 -5.32 22.02 34.51
N SER A 93 -6.13 22.25 35.54
CA SER A 93 -6.09 21.56 36.83
C SER A 93 -7.33 20.67 37.01
N ARG A 94 -7.23 19.60 37.81
CA ARG A 94 -8.42 18.85 38.25
C ARG A 94 -9.24 19.81 39.12
N VAL A 95 -10.42 20.19 38.65
CA VAL A 95 -11.37 21.02 39.38
C VAL A 95 -12.57 20.14 39.73
N ASP A 96 -12.97 20.11 40.99
CA ASP A 96 -14.18 19.41 41.47
C ASP A 96 -14.25 17.91 41.12
N GLY A 97 -13.10 17.22 41.12
CA GLY A 97 -13.01 15.79 40.80
C GLY A 97 -13.08 15.45 39.31
N ALA A 98 -13.30 16.42 38.43
CA ALA A 98 -13.28 16.21 36.98
C ALA A 98 -11.85 15.95 36.48
N PRO A 99 -11.60 14.93 35.64
CA PRO A 99 -10.29 14.67 35.07
C PRO A 99 -9.77 15.85 34.25
N ARG A 100 -8.45 16.05 34.26
CA ARG A 100 -7.79 17.06 33.42
C ARG A 100 -8.03 16.77 31.94
N ALA A 101 -8.43 17.80 31.19
CA ALA A 101 -8.55 17.73 29.74
C ALA A 101 -7.17 17.71 29.06
N MET A 102 -7.02 16.84 28.08
CA MET A 102 -5.82 16.66 27.27
C MET A 102 -6.20 16.61 25.78
N ALA A 103 -5.27 16.98 24.90
CA ALA A 103 -5.40 16.76 23.47
C ALA A 103 -4.57 15.54 23.07
N ASP A 104 -5.21 14.50 22.54
CA ASP A 104 -4.54 13.30 22.03
C ASP A 104 -4.62 13.20 20.50
N LEU A 105 -3.69 12.46 19.92
CA LEU A 105 -3.66 12.17 18.49
C LEU A 105 -4.32 10.82 18.19
N LEU A 106 -5.28 10.77 17.27
CA LEU A 106 -5.91 9.51 16.83
C LEU A 106 -4.88 8.58 16.19
N VAL A 107 -4.02 9.13 15.34
CA VAL A 107 -2.82 8.47 14.79
C VAL A 107 -1.58 9.17 15.35
N PRO A 108 -0.79 8.53 16.22
CA PRO A 108 0.44 9.14 16.74
C PRO A 108 1.44 9.51 15.64
N LEU A 109 2.27 10.55 15.87
CA LEU A 109 3.30 10.99 14.93
C LEU A 109 4.29 9.87 14.58
N ALA A 110 4.68 9.06 15.57
CA ALA A 110 5.55 7.90 15.38
C ALA A 110 4.94 6.81 14.47
N LEU A 111 3.63 6.86 14.24
CA LEU A 111 2.88 6.00 13.32
C LEU A 111 2.53 6.73 12.02
N GLY A 112 3.23 7.82 11.70
CA GLY A 112 2.99 8.62 10.50
C GLY A 112 1.73 9.48 10.55
N GLY A 113 1.16 9.72 11.74
CA GLY A 113 0.10 10.72 11.91
C GLY A 113 0.63 12.16 11.78
N THR A 114 -0.28 13.13 11.79
CA THR A 114 0.05 14.56 11.70
C THR A 114 -0.22 15.29 13.01
N ALA A 115 0.39 16.45 13.20
CA ALA A 115 0.10 17.32 14.35
C ALA A 115 -1.15 18.20 14.12
N LEU A 116 -1.84 18.03 12.99
CA LEU A 116 -2.99 18.82 12.58
C LEU A 116 -4.21 18.56 13.48
N GLU A 117 -5.16 19.48 13.43
CA GLU A 117 -6.36 19.48 14.25
C GLU A 117 -7.27 18.28 13.96
N GLU A 118 -7.37 17.87 12.70
CA GLU A 118 -8.23 16.78 12.23
C GLU A 118 -7.85 15.46 12.91
N ASN A 119 -6.57 15.30 13.24
CA ASN A 119 -6.02 14.15 13.95
C ASN A 119 -6.12 14.25 15.48
N ARG A 120 -6.66 15.34 16.03
CA ARG A 120 -6.69 15.60 17.48
C ARG A 120 -8.07 15.42 18.10
N VAL A 121 -8.12 14.89 19.31
CA VAL A 121 -9.34 14.77 20.10
C VAL A 121 -9.10 15.15 21.55
N LEU A 122 -10.15 15.70 22.18
CA LEU A 122 -10.20 15.92 23.61
C LEU A 122 -10.36 14.59 24.34
N CYS A 123 -9.52 14.35 25.35
CA CYS A 123 -9.64 13.18 26.23
C CYS A 123 -9.18 13.47 27.66
N CYS A 124 -9.45 12.56 28.59
CA CYS A 124 -8.85 12.61 29.92
C CYS A 124 -7.40 12.09 29.91
N ALA A 125 -6.59 12.56 30.85
CA ALA A 125 -5.21 12.09 31.03
C ALA A 125 -5.10 10.56 31.19
N GLU A 126 -6.08 9.92 31.86
CA GLU A 126 -6.10 8.46 32.06
C GLU A 126 -6.25 7.70 30.74
N CYS A 127 -7.22 8.07 29.90
CA CYS A 127 -7.37 7.45 28.58
C CYS A 127 -6.19 7.76 27.66
N GLN A 128 -5.63 8.98 27.74
CA GLN A 128 -4.43 9.33 26.97
C GLN A 128 -3.27 8.41 27.36
N ASN A 129 -3.03 8.22 28.65
CA ASN A 129 -1.97 7.36 29.18
C ASN A 129 -2.19 5.89 28.84
N ASP A 130 -3.41 5.38 29.00
CA ASP A 130 -3.78 4.01 28.63
C ASP A 130 -3.58 3.79 27.12
N LYS A 131 -4.10 4.67 26.26
CA LYS A 131 -3.88 4.57 24.81
C LYS A 131 -2.39 4.56 24.45
N GLY A 132 -1.56 5.35 25.12
CA GLY A 132 -0.12 5.36 24.89
C GLY A 132 0.24 5.78 23.45
N GLY A 133 1.32 5.21 22.92
CA GLY A 133 1.75 5.42 21.54
C GLY A 133 0.96 4.62 20.49
N ARG A 134 -0.21 4.06 20.85
CA ARG A 134 -1.00 3.19 19.96
C ARG A 134 -1.91 4.01 19.04
N ASP A 135 -2.17 3.47 17.87
CA ASP A 135 -3.26 3.92 17.00
C ASP A 135 -4.60 3.79 17.74
N TRP A 136 -5.50 4.75 17.58
CA TRP A 136 -6.83 4.71 18.21
C TRP A 136 -7.58 3.40 17.92
N LEU A 137 -7.46 2.84 16.72
CA LEU A 137 -8.12 1.59 16.35
C LEU A 137 -7.55 0.39 17.13
N ALA A 138 -6.27 0.43 17.52
CA ALA A 138 -5.67 -0.58 18.42
C ALA A 138 -6.09 -0.38 19.88
N PHE A 139 -6.36 0.87 20.28
CA PHE A 139 -6.86 1.18 21.62
C PHE A 139 -8.33 0.79 21.81
N GLY A 140 -9.17 1.01 20.79
CA GLY A 140 -10.52 0.45 20.70
C GLY A 140 -11.59 1.11 21.57
N ARG A 141 -11.31 2.22 22.28
CA ARG A 141 -12.33 2.95 23.06
C ARG A 141 -12.79 4.22 22.35
N ALA A 142 -14.09 4.46 22.35
CA ALA A 142 -14.73 5.65 21.78
C ALA A 142 -16.15 5.82 22.30
N THR A 143 -16.58 7.06 22.50
CA THR A 143 -18.00 7.40 22.72
C THR A 143 -18.78 7.41 21.41
N ASP A 144 -18.16 7.91 20.35
CA ASP A 144 -18.68 7.90 18.97
C ASP A 144 -17.64 7.27 18.03
N PRO A 145 -17.64 5.93 17.88
CA PRO A 145 -16.68 5.24 17.03
C PRO A 145 -16.77 5.63 15.55
N VAL A 146 -17.96 5.97 15.05
CA VAL A 146 -18.16 6.29 13.63
C VAL A 146 -17.52 7.63 13.31
N LYS A 147 -17.74 8.65 14.15
CA LYS A 147 -17.12 9.97 14.00
C LYS A 147 -15.60 9.89 14.13
N LEU A 148 -15.08 9.14 15.11
CA LEU A 148 -13.62 8.98 15.27
C LEU A 148 -12.99 8.21 14.10
N LEU A 149 -13.68 7.22 13.53
CA LEU A 149 -13.20 6.51 12.36
C LEU A 149 -13.13 7.42 11.13
N ALA A 150 -14.12 8.29 10.93
CA ALA A 150 -14.11 9.29 9.87
C ALA A 150 -12.93 10.26 10.02
N ARG A 151 -12.76 10.86 11.21
CA ARG A 151 -11.64 11.76 11.51
C ARG A 151 -10.28 11.09 11.36
N ARG A 152 -10.14 9.83 11.82
CA ARG A 152 -8.91 9.05 11.62
C ARG A 152 -8.59 8.87 10.13
N ARG A 153 -9.58 8.58 9.29
CA ARG A 153 -9.38 8.42 7.84
C ARG A 153 -8.97 9.72 7.17
N GLU A 154 -9.53 10.86 7.60
CA GLU A 154 -9.12 12.18 7.15
C GLU A 154 -7.68 12.48 7.56
N ALA A 155 -7.32 12.25 8.82
CA ALA A 155 -5.94 12.42 9.29
C ALA A 155 -4.93 11.56 8.52
N LEU A 156 -5.33 10.37 8.06
CA LEU A 156 -4.48 9.48 7.27
C LEU A 156 -4.31 9.93 5.80
N LEU A 157 -5.15 10.83 5.28
CA LEU A 157 -4.92 11.46 3.98
C LEU A 157 -3.72 12.40 4.02
N ASP A 158 -3.57 13.15 5.11
CA ASP A 158 -2.44 14.06 5.30
C ASP A 158 -1.24 13.37 5.96
N GLY A 159 -1.48 12.24 6.62
CA GLY A 159 -0.48 11.42 7.25
C GLY A 159 0.46 10.71 6.29
N ALA A 160 1.61 10.30 6.80
CA ALA A 160 2.63 9.57 6.08
C ALA A 160 2.18 8.12 5.82
N ASN A 161 2.10 7.71 4.55
CA ASN A 161 1.68 6.38 4.09
C ASN A 161 2.78 5.77 3.21
N HIS A 162 3.00 4.46 3.35
CA HIS A 162 3.92 3.72 2.50
C HIS A 162 3.54 3.78 1.03
N VAL A 163 4.55 3.59 0.18
CA VAL A 163 4.35 3.62 -1.25
C VAL A 163 3.31 2.61 -1.74
N LEU A 164 2.49 3.04 -2.70
CA LEU A 164 1.55 2.16 -3.37
C LEU A 164 2.25 1.42 -4.52
N PRO A 165 1.85 0.17 -4.83
CA PRO A 165 2.34 -0.54 -5.99
C PRO A 165 2.15 0.28 -7.29
N LEU A 166 3.09 0.22 -8.23
CA LEU A 166 2.95 0.91 -9.53
C LEU A 166 1.80 0.37 -10.39
N SER A 167 1.31 -0.83 -10.07
CA SER A 167 0.09 -1.40 -10.65
C SER A 167 -1.15 -0.58 -10.30
N VAL A 168 -1.11 0.22 -9.23
CA VAL A 168 -2.20 1.10 -8.81
C VAL A 168 -2.22 2.35 -9.68
N LYS A 169 -3.24 2.46 -10.53
CA LYS A 169 -3.36 3.52 -11.55
C LYS A 169 -4.63 4.32 -11.33
N GLY A 170 -4.47 5.63 -11.21
CA GLY A 170 -5.60 6.56 -11.04
C GLY A 170 -6.05 6.74 -9.58
N THR A 171 -6.83 7.79 -9.36
CA THR A 171 -7.26 8.24 -8.02
C THR A 171 -8.05 7.16 -7.27
N ASP A 172 -9.02 6.52 -7.93
CA ASP A 172 -9.93 5.58 -7.25
C ASP A 172 -9.22 4.32 -6.80
N ALA A 173 -8.32 3.78 -7.63
CA ALA A 173 -7.50 2.63 -7.28
C ALA A 173 -6.57 2.94 -6.10
N ALA A 174 -5.96 4.13 -6.08
CA ALA A 174 -5.12 4.57 -4.96
C ALA A 174 -5.92 4.71 -3.66
N MET A 175 -7.08 5.36 -3.72
CA MET A 175 -7.96 5.49 -2.55
C MET A 175 -8.51 4.15 -2.07
N HIS A 176 -8.80 3.22 -2.98
CA HIS A 176 -9.22 1.87 -2.62
C HIS A 176 -8.13 1.13 -1.85
N ALA A 177 -6.90 1.12 -2.36
CA ALA A 177 -5.75 0.48 -1.70
C ALA A 177 -5.47 1.10 -0.32
N LEU A 178 -5.49 2.43 -0.22
CA LEU A 178 -5.32 3.12 1.05
C LEU A 178 -6.42 2.77 2.06
N ARG A 179 -7.68 2.75 1.64
CA ARG A 179 -8.81 2.38 2.51
C ARG A 179 -8.71 0.95 3.03
N GLN A 180 -8.21 0.02 2.23
CA GLN A 180 -7.96 -1.36 2.68
C GLN A 180 -6.93 -1.39 3.81
N ARG A 181 -5.80 -0.69 3.65
CA ARG A 181 -4.78 -0.59 4.73
C ARG A 181 -5.36 0.10 5.97
N TRP A 182 -6.08 1.20 5.79
CA TRP A 182 -6.63 1.98 6.90
C TRP A 182 -7.71 1.25 7.70
N ALA A 183 -8.22 0.12 7.21
CA ALA A 183 -9.08 -0.77 7.98
C ALA A 183 -8.35 -1.42 9.17
N PHE A 184 -7.02 -1.44 9.16
CA PHE A 184 -6.20 -2.00 10.23
C PHE A 184 -5.57 -0.91 11.11
N PRO A 185 -5.32 -1.20 12.40
CA PRO A 185 -4.59 -0.30 13.27
C PRO A 185 -3.15 -0.12 12.77
N ARG A 186 -2.62 1.10 12.87
CA ARG A 186 -1.20 1.33 12.59
C ARG A 186 -0.35 0.86 13.75
N PHE A 187 0.84 0.37 13.41
CA PHE A 187 1.87 0.02 14.37
C PHE A 187 3.25 0.23 13.75
N ARG A 188 4.22 0.64 14.57
CA ARG A 188 5.58 0.91 14.14
C ARG A 188 6.39 -0.38 14.15
N VAL A 189 7.12 -0.65 13.08
CA VAL A 189 7.99 -1.81 12.95
C VAL A 189 9.38 -1.33 12.57
N LEU A 190 10.37 -1.63 13.41
CA LEU A 190 11.77 -1.57 13.00
C LEU A 190 12.00 -2.66 11.96
N ALA A 191 12.46 -2.29 10.78
CA ALA A 191 12.68 -3.20 9.67
C ALA A 191 14.04 -2.89 9.03
N GLN A 192 14.86 -3.90 8.79
CA GLN A 192 16.09 -3.77 7.99
C GLN A 192 16.63 -5.14 7.59
N ALA A 193 17.07 -5.27 6.35
CA ALA A 193 17.82 -6.44 5.87
C ALA A 193 19.34 -6.24 6.05
N PHE A 194 20.05 -7.30 6.42
CA PHE A 194 21.49 -7.38 6.67
C PHE A 194 22.04 -8.72 6.17
N GLY A 195 22.97 -8.69 5.21
CA GLY A 195 23.51 -9.93 4.63
C GLY A 195 22.39 -10.82 4.09
N GLU A 196 22.32 -12.07 4.57
CA GLU A 196 21.37 -13.10 4.11
C GLU A 196 20.03 -13.12 4.88
N VAL A 197 19.86 -12.26 5.88
CA VAL A 197 18.64 -12.20 6.69
C VAL A 197 18.16 -10.77 6.84
N GLY A 198 16.93 -10.58 7.28
CA GLY A 198 16.47 -9.29 7.73
C GLY A 198 15.54 -9.39 8.91
N TYR A 199 15.39 -8.28 9.62
CA TYR A 199 14.69 -8.24 10.89
C TYR A 199 13.43 -7.40 10.80
N PHE A 200 12.41 -7.83 11.52
CA PHE A 200 11.21 -7.06 11.84
C PHE A 200 10.99 -7.07 13.35
N GLY A 201 10.91 -5.89 13.97
CA GLY A 201 10.71 -5.78 15.41
C GLY A 201 9.70 -4.71 15.80
N TRP A 202 8.87 -4.99 16.82
CA TRP A 202 7.87 -4.06 17.34
C TRP A 202 7.45 -4.38 18.78
N ASP A 203 6.78 -3.45 19.47
CA ASP A 203 6.16 -3.70 20.78
C ASP A 203 4.84 -4.46 20.61
N LEU A 204 4.68 -5.60 21.28
CA LEU A 204 3.48 -6.44 21.25
C LEU A 204 2.20 -5.69 21.67
N ARG A 205 2.32 -4.62 22.46
CA ARG A 205 1.19 -3.77 22.87
C ARG A 205 0.66 -2.89 21.74
N SER A 206 1.42 -2.70 20.66
CA SER A 206 1.05 -1.82 19.54
C SER A 206 -0.18 -2.31 18.77
N LEU A 207 -0.50 -3.60 18.90
CA LEU A 207 -1.62 -4.25 18.23
C LEU A 207 -2.53 -4.96 19.25
N PRO A 208 -3.83 -5.12 18.94
CA PRO A 208 -4.67 -6.07 19.66
C PRO A 208 -4.12 -7.49 19.56
N ASN A 209 -4.26 -8.30 20.61
CA ASN A 209 -3.69 -9.65 20.70
C ASN A 209 -4.02 -10.54 19.50
N GLU A 210 -5.28 -10.51 19.05
CA GLU A 210 -5.73 -11.31 17.90
C GLU A 210 -4.99 -10.93 16.61
N ARG A 211 -4.88 -9.62 16.33
CA ARG A 211 -4.20 -9.14 15.12
C ARG A 211 -2.69 -9.33 15.22
N GLY A 212 -2.11 -9.06 16.38
CA GLY A 212 -0.70 -9.32 16.66
C GLY A 212 -0.36 -10.81 16.46
N GLY A 213 -1.23 -11.71 16.92
CA GLY A 213 -1.11 -13.15 16.68
C GLY A 213 -1.12 -13.50 15.20
N ALA A 214 -2.10 -12.98 14.44
CA ALA A 214 -2.21 -13.23 13.00
C ALA A 214 -0.97 -12.78 12.21
N VAL A 215 -0.47 -11.58 12.48
CA VAL A 215 0.75 -11.05 11.83
C VAL A 215 1.97 -11.94 12.14
N ARG A 216 2.13 -12.36 13.40
CA ARG A 216 3.24 -13.24 13.81
C ARG A 216 3.17 -14.62 13.16
N LEU A 217 1.98 -15.22 13.10
CA LEU A 217 1.77 -16.50 12.44
C LEU A 217 2.12 -16.41 10.96
N ARG A 218 1.72 -15.32 10.29
CA ARG A 218 2.04 -15.06 8.89
C ARG A 218 3.56 -15.00 8.66
N LEU A 219 4.28 -14.23 9.47
CA LEU A 219 5.75 -14.18 9.39
C LEU A 219 6.38 -15.57 9.53
N ARG A 220 5.96 -16.37 10.50
CA ARG A 220 6.55 -17.69 10.76
C ARG A 220 6.24 -18.70 9.66
N PHE A 221 4.98 -18.80 9.24
CA PHE A 221 4.52 -19.88 8.37
C PHE A 221 4.56 -19.53 6.88
N GLU A 222 4.29 -18.28 6.49
CA GLU A 222 4.30 -17.84 5.09
C GLU A 222 5.72 -17.44 4.66
N PHE A 223 6.46 -16.77 5.55
CA PHE A 223 7.76 -16.16 5.21
C PHE A 223 8.96 -16.86 5.86
N GLY A 224 8.74 -17.97 6.59
CA GLY A 224 9.82 -18.75 7.20
C GLY A 224 10.57 -18.03 8.32
N ALA A 225 9.93 -17.07 8.99
CA ALA A 225 10.58 -16.26 10.02
C ALA A 225 10.92 -17.08 11.27
N ARG A 226 12.13 -16.87 11.80
CA ARG A 226 12.54 -17.33 13.13
C ARG A 226 12.14 -16.29 14.17
N ASP A 227 11.36 -16.73 15.16
CA ASP A 227 10.95 -15.89 16.30
C ASP A 227 12.11 -15.80 17.31
N VAL A 228 12.66 -14.60 17.48
CA VAL A 228 13.71 -14.27 18.45
C VAL A 228 13.21 -13.24 19.48
N SER A 229 11.88 -13.15 19.66
CA SER A 229 11.22 -12.19 20.54
C SER A 229 11.67 -12.28 22.00
N GLN A 230 11.70 -11.15 22.69
CA GLN A 230 12.07 -11.06 24.11
C GLN A 230 11.08 -10.20 24.89
N GLY A 231 10.51 -10.77 25.95
CA GLY A 231 9.58 -10.09 26.85
C GLY A 231 8.37 -9.50 26.10
N ARG A 232 8.26 -8.17 26.10
CA ARG A 232 7.16 -7.44 25.44
C ARG A 232 7.41 -7.12 23.97
N PHE A 233 8.58 -7.45 23.43
CA PHE A 233 8.98 -7.06 22.08
C PHE A 233 8.98 -8.27 21.17
N ALA A 234 8.26 -8.13 20.06
CA ALA A 234 8.38 -9.03 18.92
C ALA A 234 9.67 -8.73 18.17
N LEU A 235 10.45 -9.76 17.84
CA LEU A 235 11.56 -9.65 16.90
C LEU A 235 11.62 -10.93 16.06
N PHE A 236 11.60 -10.75 14.75
CA PHE A 236 11.60 -11.84 13.77
C PHE A 236 12.76 -11.69 12.83
N GLU A 237 13.50 -12.78 12.64
CA GLU A 237 14.53 -12.90 11.62
C GLU A 237 13.95 -13.64 10.42
N VAL A 238 14.01 -13.04 9.24
CA VAL A 238 13.41 -13.54 8.00
C VAL A 238 14.51 -13.72 6.95
N PRO A 239 14.55 -14.85 6.23
CA PRO A 239 15.46 -15.04 5.10
C PRO A 239 15.35 -13.91 4.07
N LEU A 240 16.49 -13.47 3.50
CA LEU A 240 16.54 -12.32 2.59
C LEU A 240 15.64 -12.49 1.36
N ASP A 241 15.57 -13.69 0.81
CA ASP A 241 14.75 -14.05 -0.36
C ASP A 241 13.25 -13.84 -0.10
N ARG A 242 12.81 -13.89 1.16
CA ARG A 242 11.41 -13.65 1.59
C ARG A 242 11.21 -12.31 2.29
N TRP A 243 12.28 -11.64 2.69
CA TRP A 243 12.20 -10.44 3.53
C TRP A 243 11.39 -9.32 2.87
N TYR A 244 11.56 -9.08 1.58
CA TYR A 244 10.84 -8.02 0.88
C TYR A 244 9.36 -8.33 0.70
N GLU A 245 9.00 -9.58 0.38
CA GLU A 245 7.61 -10.02 0.35
C GLU A 245 6.94 -9.84 1.72
N ALA A 246 7.65 -10.22 2.80
CA ALA A 246 7.20 -10.03 4.17
C ALA A 246 7.06 -8.55 4.54
N ALA A 247 8.00 -7.69 4.13
CA ALA A 247 7.92 -6.25 4.35
C ALA A 247 6.65 -5.67 3.72
N TRP A 248 6.34 -6.03 2.47
CA TRP A 248 5.12 -5.58 1.80
C TRP A 248 3.86 -6.13 2.43
N ALA A 249 3.86 -7.40 2.85
CA ALA A 249 2.75 -7.96 3.62
C ALA A 249 2.48 -7.15 4.89
N LEU A 250 3.53 -6.75 5.63
CA LEU A 250 3.40 -5.88 6.81
C LEU A 250 2.90 -4.48 6.44
N VAL A 251 3.31 -3.92 5.31
CA VAL A 251 2.76 -2.64 4.81
C VAL A 251 1.26 -2.75 4.53
N GLU A 252 0.78 -3.86 3.96
CA GLU A 252 -0.64 -4.09 3.74
C GLU A 252 -1.41 -4.30 5.06
N GLU A 253 -0.73 -4.78 6.09
CA GLU A 253 -1.19 -4.81 7.49
C GLU A 253 -1.17 -3.43 8.17
N ASN A 254 -0.91 -2.35 7.41
CA ASN A 254 -0.80 -0.97 7.88
C ASN A 254 0.33 -0.74 8.89
N ALA A 255 1.37 -1.59 8.86
CA ALA A 255 2.61 -1.32 9.57
C ALA A 255 3.27 -0.06 9.01
N VAL A 256 4.01 0.65 9.87
CA VAL A 256 4.92 1.76 9.52
C VAL A 256 6.34 1.24 9.69
N LEU A 257 7.00 0.92 8.57
CA LEU A 257 8.32 0.32 8.55
C LEU A 257 9.34 1.44 8.63
N VAL A 258 10.21 1.35 9.61
CA VAL A 258 11.24 2.36 9.89
C VAL A 258 12.59 1.68 9.98
N ARG A 259 13.62 2.36 9.47
CA ARG A 259 15.00 1.88 9.62
C ARG A 259 15.46 2.03 11.07
N PRO A 260 16.31 1.12 11.55
CA PRO A 260 17.01 1.32 12.80
C PRO A 260 17.93 2.54 12.70
N SER A 261 17.99 3.31 13.78
CA SER A 261 18.95 4.40 13.95
C SER A 261 20.29 3.80 14.35
N MET A 262 21.31 3.91 13.50
CA MET A 262 22.63 3.33 13.75
C MET A 262 23.69 4.44 13.71
N THR A 263 24.72 4.32 14.53
CA THR A 263 25.95 5.11 14.44
C THR A 263 26.79 4.67 13.23
N ASP A 264 27.80 5.46 12.84
CA ASP A 264 28.72 5.07 11.75
C ASP A 264 29.47 3.78 12.06
N ARG A 265 29.84 3.58 13.34
CA ARG A 265 30.49 2.36 13.79
C ARG A 265 29.58 1.14 13.64
N GLU A 266 28.31 1.26 14.04
CA GLU A 266 27.32 0.18 13.91
C GLU A 266 26.96 -0.11 12.46
N ARG A 267 26.82 0.92 11.61
CA ARG A 267 26.63 0.73 10.16
C ARG A 267 27.81 0.00 9.52
N THR A 268 29.02 0.26 9.99
CA THR A 268 30.22 -0.43 9.51
C THR A 268 30.25 -1.89 9.98
N ALA A 269 29.87 -2.15 11.23
CA ALA A 269 29.81 -3.49 11.79
C ALA A 269 28.66 -4.34 11.21
N PHE A 270 27.53 -3.71 10.94
CA PHE A 270 26.29 -4.32 10.45
C PHE A 270 25.81 -3.58 9.19
N PRO A 271 26.49 -3.78 8.05
CA PRO A 271 26.12 -3.09 6.82
C PRO A 271 24.72 -3.50 6.39
N SER A 272 23.86 -2.51 6.16
CA SER A 272 22.53 -2.73 5.60
C SER A 272 22.66 -3.38 4.23
N PHE A 273 21.85 -4.41 3.97
CA PHE A 273 21.76 -4.97 2.64
C PHE A 273 21.28 -3.90 1.65
N SER A 274 22.06 -3.71 0.59
CA SER A 274 21.70 -2.87 -0.54
C SER A 274 21.58 -3.76 -1.77
N PRO A 275 20.39 -3.86 -2.38
CA PRO A 275 20.23 -4.60 -3.62
C PRO A 275 21.24 -4.18 -4.70
N SER A 276 21.66 -2.92 -4.72
CA SER A 276 22.63 -2.38 -5.69
C SER A 276 24.01 -3.03 -5.64
N SER A 277 24.39 -3.70 -4.55
CA SER A 277 25.69 -4.35 -4.41
C SER A 277 25.75 -5.76 -5.01
N LEU A 278 24.61 -6.37 -5.37
CA LEU A 278 24.57 -7.74 -5.92
C LEU A 278 25.01 -7.80 -7.39
N ALA A 279 25.43 -8.98 -7.86
CA ALA A 279 25.65 -9.24 -9.29
C ALA A 279 24.33 -9.41 -10.05
N LEU A 280 24.28 -9.09 -11.35
CA LEU A 280 23.04 -9.09 -12.15
C LEU A 280 22.26 -10.42 -12.07
N GLU A 281 22.96 -11.55 -12.03
CA GLU A 281 22.35 -12.89 -11.97
C GLU A 281 21.69 -13.17 -10.60
N GLU A 282 22.34 -12.76 -9.50
CA GLU A 282 21.79 -12.90 -8.14
C GLU A 282 20.58 -11.99 -7.96
N ARG A 283 20.65 -10.80 -8.54
CA ARG A 283 19.55 -9.86 -8.62
C ARG A 283 18.33 -10.45 -9.34
N GLU A 284 18.53 -11.10 -10.48
CA GLU A 284 17.46 -11.78 -11.23
C GLU A 284 16.89 -12.99 -10.48
N ARG A 285 17.72 -13.71 -9.70
CA ARG A 285 17.26 -14.80 -8.84
C ARG A 285 16.36 -14.30 -7.72
N LEU A 286 16.68 -13.17 -7.10
CA LEU A 286 15.86 -12.57 -6.04
C LEU A 286 14.58 -11.92 -6.57
N ALA A 287 14.59 -11.43 -7.81
CA ALA A 287 13.43 -10.78 -8.43
C ALA A 287 13.21 -11.25 -9.88
N PRO A 288 12.75 -12.50 -10.08
CA PRO A 288 12.48 -13.03 -11.41
C PRO A 288 11.31 -12.25 -12.05
N GLY A 289 11.62 -11.39 -13.02
CA GLY A 289 10.64 -10.48 -13.65
C GLY A 289 11.02 -9.00 -13.61
N GLY A 290 12.14 -8.66 -12.98
CA GLY A 290 12.75 -7.33 -13.01
C GLY A 290 12.88 -6.69 -11.63
N TRP A 291 13.75 -5.67 -11.56
CA TRP A 291 14.00 -4.83 -10.40
C TRP A 291 12.74 -4.06 -10.03
N HIS A 292 11.84 -4.71 -9.30
CA HIS A 292 10.65 -4.08 -8.77
C HIS A 292 11.11 -2.88 -7.92
N GLU A 293 10.73 -1.66 -8.31
CA GLU A 293 10.97 -0.41 -7.55
C GLU A 293 10.70 -0.54 -6.03
N HIS A 294 9.93 -1.56 -5.67
CA HIS A 294 9.52 -2.00 -4.34
C HIS A 294 10.67 -2.41 -3.39
N TYR A 295 11.84 -2.84 -3.88
CA TYR A 295 12.94 -3.28 -3.01
C TYR A 295 13.66 -2.12 -2.28
N ALA A 296 13.74 -0.93 -2.88
CA ALA A 296 14.41 0.21 -2.25
C ALA A 296 13.45 1.15 -1.51
N ARG A 297 12.13 0.91 -1.63
CA ARG A 297 11.10 1.91 -1.27
C ARG A 297 10.20 1.49 -0.13
N TRP A 298 10.44 0.35 0.50
CA TRP A 298 9.64 -0.18 1.61
C TRP A 298 9.59 0.77 2.82
N HIS A 299 10.62 1.60 3.04
CA HIS A 299 10.66 2.60 4.12
C HIS A 299 10.19 3.99 3.69
N ILE A 300 9.81 4.19 2.43
CA ILE A 300 9.42 5.51 1.93
C ILE A 300 7.97 5.77 2.30
N LEU A 301 7.74 6.87 3.00
CA LEU A 301 6.43 7.35 3.38
C LEU A 301 6.14 8.66 2.63
N LEU A 302 4.95 8.77 2.04
CA LEU A 302 4.42 10.00 1.42
C LEU A 302 3.02 10.27 1.95
N THR A 303 2.56 11.52 1.87
CA THR A 303 1.16 11.83 2.23
C THR A 303 0.17 11.12 1.30
N GLY A 304 -1.02 10.83 1.80
CA GLY A 304 -2.10 10.24 1.00
C GLY A 304 -2.48 11.13 -0.20
N GLU A 305 -2.50 12.45 -0.03
CA GLU A 305 -2.69 13.39 -1.13
C GLU A 305 -1.59 13.23 -2.20
N ARG A 306 -0.32 13.09 -1.78
CA ARG A 306 0.78 12.87 -2.72
C ARG A 306 0.60 11.56 -3.48
N TRP A 307 0.08 10.51 -2.85
CA TRP A 307 -0.25 9.26 -3.54
C TRP A 307 -1.33 9.42 -4.59
N VAL A 308 -2.38 10.19 -4.31
CA VAL A 308 -3.40 10.50 -5.32
C VAL A 308 -2.79 11.22 -6.53
N GLN A 309 -1.86 12.15 -6.31
CA GLN A 309 -1.14 12.85 -7.38
C GLN A 309 -0.25 11.89 -8.18
N GLU A 310 0.50 11.02 -7.51
CA GLU A 310 1.38 10.03 -8.14
C GLU A 310 0.59 8.99 -8.94
N ALA A 311 -0.52 8.48 -8.42
CA ALA A 311 -1.38 7.54 -9.14
C ALA A 311 -1.98 8.16 -10.42
N ARG A 312 -2.31 9.46 -10.40
CA ARG A 312 -2.68 10.20 -11.62
C ARG A 312 -1.52 10.31 -12.60
N ARG A 313 -0.30 10.56 -12.12
CA ARG A 313 0.90 10.62 -12.95
C ARG A 313 1.17 9.27 -13.64
N VAL A 314 1.13 8.17 -12.90
CA VAL A 314 1.35 6.81 -13.41
C VAL A 314 0.26 6.41 -14.41
N ALA A 315 -1.00 6.79 -14.17
CA ALA A 315 -2.08 6.58 -15.14
C ALA A 315 -1.84 7.32 -16.45
N ARG A 316 -1.44 8.61 -16.40
CA ARG A 316 -1.10 9.39 -17.60
C ARG A 316 0.08 8.78 -18.35
N TRP A 317 1.14 8.43 -17.63
CA TRP A 317 2.32 7.80 -18.25
C TRP A 317 1.97 6.47 -18.89
N SER A 318 1.16 5.63 -18.24
CA SER A 318 0.68 4.37 -18.82
C SER A 318 -0.11 4.58 -20.11
N VAL A 319 -0.93 5.62 -20.20
CA VAL A 319 -1.66 5.96 -21.43
C VAL A 319 -0.70 6.43 -22.53
N GLN A 320 0.27 7.29 -22.19
CA GLN A 320 1.27 7.80 -23.13
C GLN A 320 2.28 6.73 -23.57
N ALA A 321 2.52 5.70 -22.76
CA ALA A 321 3.42 4.59 -23.08
C ALA A 321 2.79 3.55 -24.02
N LYS A 322 1.44 3.46 -24.09
CA LYS A 322 0.73 2.47 -24.93
C LYS A 322 1.14 2.48 -26.40
N PRO A 323 1.29 3.64 -27.08
CA PRO A 323 1.77 3.68 -28.47
C PRO A 323 3.18 3.09 -28.63
N GLY A 324 4.13 3.46 -27.75
CA GLY A 324 5.50 2.94 -27.78
C GLY A 324 5.55 1.43 -27.49
N GLN A 325 4.75 0.95 -26.54
CA GLN A 325 4.62 -0.49 -26.24
C GLN A 325 4.07 -1.27 -27.43
N ARG A 326 3.07 -0.74 -28.14
CA ARG A 326 2.55 -1.36 -29.38
C ARG A 326 3.61 -1.48 -30.46
N VAL A 327 4.42 -0.43 -30.66
CA VAL A 327 5.53 -0.46 -31.63
C VAL A 327 6.56 -1.52 -31.26
N VAL A 328 6.94 -1.61 -29.98
CA VAL A 328 7.90 -2.62 -29.49
C VAL A 328 7.34 -4.04 -29.61
N GLU A 329 6.06 -4.25 -29.28
CA GLU A 329 5.40 -5.55 -29.45
C GLU A 329 5.29 -5.95 -30.93
N GLU A 330 5.00 -5.00 -31.81
CA GLU A 330 4.92 -5.23 -33.25
C GLU A 330 6.29 -5.55 -33.85
N GLN A 331 7.33 -4.82 -33.44
CA GLN A 331 8.72 -5.14 -33.79
C GLN A 331 9.10 -6.53 -33.30
N ARG A 332 8.79 -6.88 -32.04
CA ARG A 332 9.06 -8.21 -31.49
C ARG A 332 8.34 -9.31 -32.26
N ARG A 333 7.07 -9.10 -32.63
CA ARG A 333 6.30 -10.03 -33.47
C ARG A 333 6.92 -10.17 -34.86
N ARG A 334 7.39 -9.07 -35.45
CA ARG A 334 8.08 -9.08 -36.75
C ARG A 334 9.39 -9.87 -36.68
N THR A 335 10.22 -9.62 -35.67
CA THR A 335 11.46 -10.39 -35.45
C THR A 335 11.16 -11.89 -35.27
N LEU A 336 10.11 -12.25 -34.54
CA LEU A 336 9.70 -13.65 -34.38
C LEU A 336 9.20 -14.28 -35.68
N ARG A 337 8.59 -13.51 -36.58
CA ARG A 337 8.19 -13.99 -37.92
C ARG A 337 9.37 -14.14 -38.88
N GLU A 338 10.37 -13.26 -38.78
CA GLU A 338 11.55 -13.26 -39.64
C GLU A 338 12.60 -14.29 -39.20
N LYS A 339 12.63 -14.66 -37.91
CA LYS A 339 13.59 -15.61 -37.33
C LYS A 339 13.66 -16.96 -38.08
N PRO A 340 12.56 -17.68 -38.40
CA PRO A 340 12.65 -18.96 -39.12
C PRO A 340 13.23 -18.83 -40.52
N VAL A 341 12.96 -17.70 -41.19
CA VAL A 341 13.49 -17.42 -42.54
C VAL A 341 14.98 -17.12 -42.46
N ASN A 342 15.39 -16.30 -41.50
CA ASN A 342 16.79 -15.97 -41.28
C ASN A 342 17.61 -17.21 -40.85
N ASP A 343 17.05 -18.05 -39.96
CA ASP A 343 17.67 -19.31 -39.54
C ASP A 343 17.80 -20.28 -40.74
N ALA A 344 16.80 -20.35 -41.62
CA ALA A 344 16.86 -21.15 -42.84
C ALA A 344 17.89 -20.63 -43.85
N LEU A 345 17.97 -19.32 -44.05
CA LEU A 345 18.97 -18.68 -44.92
C LEU A 345 20.39 -18.87 -44.38
N ALA A 346 20.58 -18.71 -43.06
CA ALA A 346 21.87 -18.97 -42.41
C ALA A 346 22.27 -20.44 -42.54
N GLY A 347 21.34 -21.38 -42.34
CA GLY A 347 21.58 -22.80 -42.54
C GLY A 347 21.86 -23.19 -44.00
N LEU A 348 21.33 -22.44 -44.97
CA LEU A 348 21.63 -22.62 -46.39
C LEU A 348 23.00 -22.05 -46.75
N ALA A 349 23.34 -20.86 -46.25
CA ALA A 349 24.66 -20.25 -46.42
C ALA A 349 25.78 -21.13 -45.85
N GLN A 350 25.58 -21.67 -44.64
CA GLN A 350 26.53 -22.60 -44.04
C GLN A 350 26.72 -23.86 -44.89
N ARG A 351 25.64 -24.46 -45.39
CA ARG A 351 25.71 -25.63 -46.26
C ARG A 351 26.46 -25.35 -47.57
N LEU A 352 26.24 -24.18 -48.17
CA LEU A 352 26.96 -23.78 -49.38
C LEU A 352 28.46 -23.64 -49.12
N GLU A 353 28.84 -23.09 -47.97
CA GLU A 353 30.25 -22.97 -47.57
C GLU A 353 30.88 -24.33 -47.24
N ASP A 354 30.14 -25.24 -46.59
CA ASP A 354 30.59 -26.60 -46.32
C ASP A 354 30.82 -27.39 -47.63
N VAL A 355 29.96 -27.20 -48.64
CA VAL A 355 30.17 -27.78 -49.98
C VAL A 355 31.38 -27.16 -50.66
N ARG A 356 31.55 -25.83 -50.58
CA ARG A 356 32.68 -25.11 -51.20
C ARG A 356 34.03 -25.53 -50.62
N THR A 357 34.07 -25.79 -49.32
CA THR A 357 35.29 -26.22 -48.59
C THR A 357 35.52 -27.72 -48.62
N GLY A 358 34.66 -28.49 -49.31
CA GLY A 358 34.78 -29.94 -49.43
C GLY A 358 34.42 -30.72 -48.16
N LYS A 359 33.78 -30.06 -47.18
CA LYS A 359 33.31 -30.69 -45.93
C LYS A 359 31.99 -31.43 -46.12
N ALA A 360 31.21 -31.11 -47.15
CA ALA A 360 29.93 -31.75 -47.48
C ALA A 360 29.81 -32.03 -48.98
N GLU A 361 29.19 -33.16 -49.35
CA GLU A 361 28.88 -33.46 -50.75
C GLU A 361 27.66 -32.69 -51.25
N PRO A 362 27.64 -32.22 -52.52
CA PRO A 362 26.49 -31.52 -53.09
C PRO A 362 25.27 -32.45 -53.15
N ALA A 363 24.16 -32.00 -52.55
CA ALA A 363 22.92 -32.78 -52.54
C ALA A 363 22.38 -32.96 -53.96
N ALA A 364 22.14 -34.22 -54.37
CA ALA A 364 21.52 -34.55 -55.65
C ALA A 364 20.09 -33.97 -55.76
N PRO A 365 19.66 -33.52 -56.95
CA PRO A 365 18.35 -32.92 -57.16
C PRO A 365 17.26 -33.93 -56.78
N ARG A 366 16.39 -33.52 -55.85
CA ARG A 366 15.27 -34.34 -55.39
C ARG A 366 14.22 -34.41 -56.50
N ALA A 367 13.84 -35.62 -56.91
CA ALA A 367 12.84 -35.86 -57.95
C ALA A 367 11.53 -35.09 -57.68
N GLU A 368 11.02 -34.44 -58.73
CA GLU A 368 9.81 -33.62 -58.71
C GLU A 368 8.61 -34.43 -58.22
N ARG A 369 7.98 -33.95 -57.15
CA ARG A 369 6.72 -34.50 -56.66
C ARG A 369 5.60 -34.01 -57.58
N SER A 370 4.99 -34.94 -58.32
CA SER A 370 3.85 -34.69 -59.21
C SER A 370 2.70 -34.01 -58.46
N VAL A 371 2.31 -32.82 -58.92
CA VAL A 371 1.12 -32.09 -58.49
C VAL A 371 -0.11 -32.76 -59.10
N ARG A 372 -1.07 -33.20 -58.27
CA ARG A 372 -2.38 -33.70 -58.70
C ARG A 372 -3.32 -32.53 -59.03
N SER A 373 -4.08 -32.69 -60.11
CA SER A 373 -5.06 -31.73 -60.64
C SER A 373 -6.34 -31.59 -59.78
N PRO A 374 -7.08 -30.47 -59.90
CA PRO A 374 -8.21 -30.11 -59.06
C PRO A 374 -9.55 -30.54 -59.67
N GLY A 375 -10.43 -31.16 -58.87
CA GLY A 375 -11.80 -31.44 -59.27
C GLY A 375 -12.48 -32.46 -58.38
N GLU A 376 -13.04 -32.01 -57.26
CA GLU A 376 -14.34 -32.45 -56.73
C GLU A 376 -14.70 -31.60 -55.52
N SER A 377 -15.88 -30.99 -55.60
CA SER A 377 -16.44 -30.09 -54.60
C SER A 377 -17.30 -30.84 -53.60
N ALA A 378 -16.95 -30.80 -52.31
CA ALA A 378 -17.85 -30.70 -51.14
C ALA A 378 -17.06 -30.85 -49.82
N PRO A 379 -17.53 -30.30 -48.68
CA PRO A 379 -18.14 -29.01 -48.43
C PRO A 379 -17.18 -28.08 -47.64
N LEU A 380 -17.66 -26.86 -47.42
CA LEU A 380 -16.93 -25.73 -46.84
C LEU A 380 -16.44 -25.96 -45.39
N TYR A 381 -15.13 -25.80 -45.22
CA TYR A 381 -14.42 -25.03 -44.19
C TYR A 381 -14.53 -25.44 -42.71
N ARG A 382 -13.43 -26.00 -42.16
CA ARG A 382 -12.70 -25.39 -41.02
C ARG A 382 -11.35 -26.09 -40.79
N PRO A 383 -10.22 -25.38 -40.93
CA PRO A 383 -9.01 -25.73 -40.19
C PRO A 383 -9.03 -24.94 -38.88
N LEU A 384 -9.33 -25.62 -37.77
CA LEU A 384 -8.92 -25.17 -36.44
C LEU A 384 -7.93 -26.22 -35.92
N ASN A 385 -6.78 -25.70 -35.49
CA ASN A 385 -5.61 -26.40 -34.99
C ASN A 385 -5.98 -27.65 -34.13
N PRO A 386 -5.42 -28.85 -34.40
CA PRO A 386 -5.69 -30.07 -33.64
C PRO A 386 -5.38 -29.98 -32.14
N GLU A 387 -4.50 -29.06 -31.72
CA GLU A 387 -4.28 -28.77 -30.30
C GLU A 387 -5.45 -28.03 -29.66
N LEU A 388 -6.13 -27.17 -30.42
CA LEU A 388 -7.36 -26.51 -29.98
C LEU A 388 -8.51 -27.52 -29.91
N ALA A 389 -8.57 -28.48 -30.85
CA ALA A 389 -9.53 -29.59 -30.78
C ALA A 389 -9.27 -30.46 -29.53
N HIS A 390 -8.03 -30.85 -29.26
CA HIS A 390 -7.66 -31.59 -28.05
C HIS A 390 -7.97 -30.83 -26.75
N ARG A 391 -7.76 -29.51 -26.71
CA ARG A 391 -8.14 -28.67 -25.57
C ARG A 391 -9.65 -28.59 -25.39
N GLN A 392 -10.40 -28.54 -26.49
CA GLN A 392 -11.84 -28.47 -26.47
C GLN A 392 -12.45 -29.82 -26.05
N ASP A 393 -11.89 -30.93 -26.52
CA ASP A 393 -12.25 -32.28 -26.09
C ASP A 393 -11.93 -32.51 -24.60
N ALA A 394 -10.81 -31.97 -24.10
CA ALA A 394 -10.47 -32.02 -22.67
C ALA A 394 -11.43 -31.16 -21.80
N ILE A 395 -11.94 -30.04 -22.32
CA ILE A 395 -12.94 -29.22 -21.64
C ILE A 395 -14.29 -29.94 -21.62
N VAL A 396 -14.68 -30.58 -22.72
CA VAL A 396 -15.93 -31.35 -22.83
C VAL A 396 -15.89 -32.59 -21.92
N ALA A 397 -14.75 -33.31 -21.87
CA ALA A 397 -14.56 -34.45 -20.96
C ALA A 397 -14.67 -34.04 -19.48
N ARG A 398 -14.03 -32.93 -19.08
CA ARG A 398 -14.17 -32.38 -17.71
C ARG A 398 -15.59 -31.96 -17.37
N HIS A 399 -16.33 -31.44 -18.36
CA HIS A 399 -17.73 -31.07 -18.17
C HIS A 399 -18.62 -32.30 -17.99
N ALA A 400 -18.33 -33.40 -18.69
CA ALA A 400 -19.02 -34.67 -18.51
C ALA A 400 -18.76 -35.27 -17.11
N GLU A 401 -17.49 -35.29 -16.67
CA GLU A 401 -17.10 -35.75 -15.31
C GLU A 401 -17.77 -34.92 -14.20
N PHE A 402 -17.90 -33.60 -14.40
CA PHE A 402 -18.60 -32.71 -13.49
C PHE A 402 -20.10 -33.03 -13.39
N LEU A 403 -20.76 -33.31 -14.52
CA LEU A 403 -22.18 -33.64 -14.54
C LEU A 403 -22.47 -35.03 -13.97
N ASP A 404 -21.56 -35.98 -14.12
CA ASP A 404 -21.68 -37.30 -13.51
C ASP A 404 -21.41 -37.27 -11.99
N ALA A 405 -20.45 -36.46 -11.51
CA ALA A 405 -20.24 -36.24 -10.07
C ALA A 405 -21.48 -35.61 -9.38
N LEU A 406 -22.17 -34.68 -10.06
CA LEU A 406 -23.45 -34.12 -9.59
C LEU A 406 -24.58 -35.17 -9.58
N ARG A 407 -24.64 -36.06 -10.57
CA ARG A 407 -25.65 -37.12 -10.65
C ARG A 407 -25.45 -38.20 -9.59
N GLU A 408 -24.21 -38.49 -9.23
CA GLU A 408 -23.85 -39.53 -8.26
C GLU A 408 -23.73 -39.02 -6.81
N GLY A 409 -23.93 -37.71 -6.58
CA GLY A 409 -23.82 -37.11 -5.25
C GLY A 409 -22.40 -37.13 -4.66
N LYS A 410 -21.38 -37.26 -5.52
CA LYS A 410 -19.97 -37.25 -5.12
C LYS A 410 -19.46 -35.81 -4.99
N PRO A 411 -18.51 -35.53 -4.08
CA PRO A 411 -17.92 -34.20 -3.97
C PRO A 411 -17.22 -33.80 -5.28
N LEU A 412 -17.49 -32.58 -5.75
CA LEU A 412 -16.93 -32.04 -6.99
C LEU A 412 -15.39 -31.98 -6.92
N PRO A 413 -14.67 -32.24 -8.01
CA PRO A 413 -13.21 -32.06 -8.04
C PRO A 413 -12.86 -30.61 -7.71
N VAL A 414 -12.11 -30.44 -6.63
CA VAL A 414 -11.73 -29.16 -6.02
C VAL A 414 -10.85 -28.37 -6.99
N ARG A 415 -11.27 -27.15 -7.35
CA ARG A 415 -10.34 -26.12 -7.83
C ARG A 415 -9.40 -25.81 -6.67
N GLU A 416 -8.09 -25.88 -6.90
CA GLU A 416 -7.08 -25.47 -5.93
C GLU A 416 -7.34 -24.01 -5.46
N HIS A 417 -8.03 -23.95 -4.31
CA HIS A 417 -7.97 -23.00 -3.20
C HIS A 417 -8.27 -21.51 -3.44
N GLU A 418 -9.55 -21.17 -3.30
CA GLU A 418 -10.03 -19.87 -2.79
C GLU A 418 -10.52 -20.08 -1.34
N VAL A 419 -9.99 -19.26 -0.44
CA VAL A 419 -10.20 -19.29 1.01
C VAL A 419 -11.48 -18.53 1.37
N VAL A 420 -12.21 -18.99 2.39
CA VAL A 420 -13.41 -18.31 2.94
C VAL A 420 -13.01 -17.27 3.99
N PRO A 421 -13.24 -15.96 3.77
CA PRO A 421 -13.23 -14.96 4.83
C PRO A 421 -14.62 -14.74 5.46
N VAL A 422 -14.62 -14.47 6.76
CA VAL A 422 -15.80 -14.08 7.57
C VAL A 422 -16.32 -12.72 7.10
N ALA A 423 -17.62 -12.63 6.81
CA ALA A 423 -18.25 -11.48 6.18
C ALA A 423 -18.41 -10.26 7.13
N PRO A 424 -18.29 -9.02 6.61
CA PRO A 424 -18.62 -7.79 7.32
C PRO A 424 -20.14 -7.60 7.46
N VAL A 425 -20.55 -7.08 8.62
CA VAL A 425 -21.93 -6.70 8.97
C VAL A 425 -22.51 -5.73 7.94
N ALA A 426 -23.64 -6.10 7.32
CA ALA A 426 -24.40 -5.23 6.45
C ALA A 426 -25.12 -4.17 7.28
N VAL A 427 -24.64 -2.93 7.21
CA VAL A 427 -25.41 -1.75 7.61
C VAL A 427 -26.11 -1.26 6.35
N GLU A 428 -27.43 -1.44 6.27
CA GLU A 428 -28.23 -0.76 5.26
C GLU A 428 -28.22 0.75 5.57
N PRO A 429 -27.66 1.61 4.70
CA PRO A 429 -27.74 3.04 4.93
C PRO A 429 -29.17 3.49 4.65
N VAL A 430 -29.85 3.98 5.69
CA VAL A 430 -31.07 4.76 5.54
C VAL A 430 -30.69 6.00 4.72
N ARG A 431 -31.02 5.99 3.42
CA ARG A 431 -30.76 7.11 2.52
C ARG A 431 -31.69 8.25 2.92
N ALA A 432 -31.12 9.37 3.35
CA ALA A 432 -31.87 10.61 3.48
C ALA A 432 -32.48 10.99 2.12
N PRO A 433 -33.71 11.54 2.09
CA PRO A 433 -34.33 11.99 0.84
C PRO A 433 -33.47 13.08 0.20
N LEU A 434 -33.44 13.09 -1.14
CA LEU A 434 -32.73 14.11 -1.91
C LEU A 434 -33.29 15.51 -1.58
N PRO A 435 -32.47 16.57 -1.62
CA PRO A 435 -32.94 17.96 -1.55
C PRO A 435 -34.05 18.22 -2.59
N MET A 436 -35.06 19.03 -2.21
CA MET A 436 -36.28 19.23 -3.01
C MET A 436 -35.99 19.77 -4.42
N ASP A 437 -35.00 20.66 -4.53
CA ASP A 437 -34.54 21.23 -5.80
C ASP A 437 -33.98 20.18 -6.77
N VAL A 438 -33.36 19.12 -6.23
CA VAL A 438 -32.86 17.98 -7.02
C VAL A 438 -34.03 17.08 -7.45
N GLN A 439 -35.03 16.90 -6.58
CA GLN A 439 -36.24 16.14 -6.92
C GLN A 439 -37.03 16.83 -8.04
N ASP A 440 -37.19 18.15 -7.95
CA ASP A 440 -37.89 18.96 -8.95
C ASP A 440 -37.18 18.94 -10.31
N ARG A 441 -35.84 19.01 -10.31
CA ARG A 441 -35.04 18.88 -11.55
C ARG A 441 -35.18 17.51 -12.17
N LEU A 442 -35.18 16.44 -11.37
CA LEU A 442 -35.37 15.08 -11.86
C LEU A 442 -36.79 14.85 -12.39
N ALA A 443 -37.80 15.41 -11.74
CA ALA A 443 -39.19 15.37 -12.20
C ALA A 443 -39.36 16.10 -13.55
N ALA A 444 -38.84 17.33 -13.66
CA ALA A 444 -38.88 18.09 -14.91
C ALA A 444 -38.11 17.40 -16.05
N LEU A 445 -36.98 16.75 -15.75
CA LEU A 445 -36.20 16.01 -16.74
C LEU A 445 -36.91 14.72 -17.16
N ARG A 446 -37.59 14.03 -16.23
CA ARG A 446 -38.42 12.86 -16.52
C ARG A 446 -39.63 13.23 -17.37
N GLU A 447 -40.28 14.36 -17.10
CA GLU A 447 -41.42 14.84 -17.88
C GLU A 447 -41.02 15.21 -19.32
N ARG A 448 -39.84 15.85 -19.50
CA ARG A 448 -39.29 16.10 -20.85
C ARG A 448 -38.98 14.83 -21.63
N LEU A 449 -38.50 13.79 -20.94
CA LEU A 449 -38.19 12.50 -21.57
C LEU A 449 -39.46 11.71 -21.93
N LEU A 450 -40.56 11.90 -21.17
CA LEU A 450 -41.82 11.21 -21.41
C LEU A 450 -42.71 11.92 -22.45
N ASN A 451 -42.58 13.25 -22.62
CA ASN A 451 -43.35 14.03 -23.58
C ASN A 451 -42.44 14.79 -24.58
N PRO A 452 -41.76 14.10 -25.51
CA PRO A 452 -40.85 14.73 -26.47
C PRO A 452 -41.55 15.58 -27.55
N THR A 453 -42.88 15.56 -27.64
CA THR A 453 -43.66 16.23 -28.71
C THR A 453 -44.07 17.67 -28.41
N SER A 454 -43.78 18.23 -27.24
CA SER A 454 -44.22 19.59 -26.86
C SER A 454 -43.32 20.75 -27.30
N GLN A 455 -42.21 20.52 -28.02
CA GLN A 455 -41.31 21.59 -28.50
C GLN A 455 -41.43 21.92 -30.00
N ALA A 456 -42.37 21.32 -30.74
CA ALA A 456 -42.51 21.57 -32.18
C ALA A 456 -43.40 22.79 -32.55
N THR A 457 -43.92 23.55 -31.59
CA THR A 457 -44.84 24.67 -31.88
C THR A 457 -44.52 25.93 -31.08
N ALA A 458 -43.28 26.45 -31.20
CA ALA A 458 -42.96 27.80 -30.72
C ALA A 458 -41.82 28.48 -31.50
N THR A 459 -41.75 28.30 -32.82
CA THR A 459 -40.93 29.16 -33.70
C THR A 459 -41.70 29.44 -34.99
N GLY A 460 -42.74 30.26 -34.87
CA GLY A 460 -43.49 30.78 -36.00
C GLY A 460 -43.98 32.20 -35.70
N ARG A 461 -43.58 33.14 -36.58
CA ARG A 461 -44.05 34.52 -36.76
C ARG A 461 -43.57 35.62 -35.80
N MET A 462 -42.75 36.52 -36.37
CA MET A 462 -42.86 38.00 -36.47
C MET A 462 -41.41 38.53 -36.47
N GLY A 463 -40.80 39.06 -37.53
CA GLY A 463 -41.37 39.75 -38.69
C GLY A 463 -41.58 41.22 -38.37
N GLY A 464 -40.56 42.04 -38.64
CA GLY A 464 -40.74 43.40 -39.17
C GLY A 464 -40.82 44.58 -38.21
N ALA A 465 -39.89 45.52 -38.44
CA ALA A 465 -40.07 46.98 -38.46
C ALA A 465 -40.41 47.69 -37.14
N ALA A 466 -39.41 48.37 -36.55
CA ALA A 466 -39.14 49.80 -36.73
C ALA A 466 -37.87 50.18 -35.96
#